data_AF-A0A3N5BX06-F1
#
_entry.id   AF-A0A3N5BX06-F1
#
_cell.length_a   1.000
_cell.length_b   1.000
_cell.length_c   1.000
_cell.angle_alpha   90.00
_cell.angle_beta   90.00
_cell.angle_gamma   90.00
#
_symmetry.space_group_name_H-M   'P 1'
#
loop_
_entity.id
_entity.type
_entity.pdbx_description
1 polymer ?
#
loop_
_entity_poly.entity_id
_entity_poly.type
_entity_poly.pdbx_seq_one_letter_code
_entity_poly.pdbx_strand_id
1 'polypeptide(L)'
;MFFYILFGIGIIAFIPVYLAEDINSFILIMASGTISGFSLVSFSIFVNKDWKGFRGKNGLPMRIIFGGIGVFVLIMTHFFWVDFPNYITNDYLTLEGVPSEVEYFPDSGKTGDSFFVTVEGVRLPLTPVPNISEEEAEDRYFVIKYFPYSQWIVEYKME
;
A
#
# COMPACT_ATOMS: atom_id res chain seq x y z
N MET A 1 -4.39 -16.87 25.16
CA MET A 1 -4.65 -15.41 25.22
C MET A 1 -3.68 -14.64 24.34
N PHE A 2 -2.37 -14.75 24.56
CA PHE A 2 -1.33 -14.06 23.77
C PHE A 2 -1.48 -14.17 22.23
N PHE A 3 -1.72 -15.36 21.67
CA PHE A 3 -1.85 -15.53 20.21
C PHE A 3 -3.07 -14.82 19.61
N TYR A 4 -4.17 -14.69 20.37
CA TYR A 4 -5.35 -13.96 19.93
C TYR A 4 -5.08 -12.45 19.87
N ILE A 5 -4.22 -11.96 20.76
CA ILE A 5 -3.79 -10.56 20.77
C ILE A 5 -2.94 -10.29 19.53
N LEU A 6 -1.96 -11.13 19.21
CA LEU A 6 -1.14 -10.98 17.99
C LEU A 6 -1.98 -11.02 16.72
N PHE A 7 -2.90 -11.98 16.61
CA PHE A 7 -3.80 -12.06 15.47
C PHE A 7 -4.71 -10.83 15.37
N GLY A 8 -5.31 -10.42 16.49
CA GLY A 8 -6.16 -9.23 16.56
C GLY A 8 -5.41 -7.95 16.18
N ILE A 9 -4.19 -7.74 16.68
CA ILE A 9 -3.32 -6.62 16.29
C ILE A 9 -3.03 -6.68 14.79
N GLY A 10 -2.68 -7.86 14.26
CA GLY A 10 -2.43 -8.04 12.83
C GLY A 10 -3.59 -7.56 11.95
N ILE A 11 -4.82 -7.95 12.30
CA ILE A 11 -6.03 -7.57 11.56
C ILE A 11 -6.39 -6.09 11.79
N ILE A 12 -6.38 -5.62 13.03
CA ILE A 12 -6.74 -4.22 13.36
C ILE A 12 -5.75 -3.25 12.72
N ALA A 13 -4.46 -3.61 12.65
CA ALA A 13 -3.44 -2.79 12.01
C ALA A 13 -3.61 -2.69 10.49
N PHE A 14 -4.48 -3.46 9.83
CA PHE A 14 -4.83 -3.18 8.42
C PHE A 14 -5.79 -2.00 8.26
N ILE A 15 -6.66 -1.73 9.24
CA ILE A 15 -7.68 -0.68 9.13
C ILE A 15 -7.05 0.68 8.82
N PRO A 16 -5.97 1.12 9.51
CA PRO A 16 -5.35 2.38 9.20
C PRO A 16 -4.62 2.41 7.85
N VAL A 17 -4.25 1.26 7.26
CA VAL A 17 -3.65 1.23 5.91
C VAL A 17 -4.67 1.72 4.89
N TYR A 18 -5.91 1.24 4.97
CA TYR A 18 -6.99 1.72 4.10
C TYR A 18 -7.29 3.20 4.32
N LEU A 19 -7.37 3.63 5.59
CA LEU A 19 -7.63 5.04 5.91
C LEU A 19 -6.47 5.96 5.50
N ALA A 20 -5.24 5.44 5.43
CA ALA A 20 -4.06 6.23 5.12
C ALA A 20 -4.02 6.67 3.65
N GLU A 21 -4.62 5.91 2.74
CA GLU A 21 -4.78 6.32 1.34
C GLU A 21 -5.72 7.54 1.25
N ASP A 22 -6.85 7.50 1.97
CA ASP A 22 -7.83 8.61 1.99
C ASP A 22 -7.26 9.93 2.54
N ILE A 23 -6.43 9.85 3.58
CA ILE A 23 -5.83 11.04 4.21
C ILE A 23 -4.41 11.34 3.69
N ASN A 24 -3.95 10.61 2.67
CA ASN A 24 -2.60 10.68 2.11
C ASN A 24 -1.50 10.66 3.20
N SER A 25 -1.51 9.64 4.08
CA SER A 25 -0.55 9.51 5.20
C SER A 25 0.47 8.38 5.00
N PHE A 26 1.65 8.76 4.52
CA PHE A 26 2.80 7.86 4.33
C PHE A 26 3.19 7.08 5.60
N ILE A 27 3.31 7.79 6.74
CA ILE A 27 3.71 7.17 8.02
C ILE A 27 2.69 6.14 8.47
N LEU A 28 1.41 6.40 8.24
CA LEU A 28 0.34 5.50 8.68
C LEU A 28 0.40 4.18 7.91
N ILE A 29 0.58 4.20 6.58
CA ILE A 29 0.81 2.98 5.79
C ILE A 29 2.05 2.23 6.30
N MET A 30 3.17 2.93 6.43
CA MET A 30 4.44 2.33 6.82
C MET A 30 4.36 1.65 8.20
N ALA A 31 3.85 2.37 9.21
CA ALA A 31 3.78 1.86 10.57
C ALA A 31 2.75 0.73 10.70
N SER A 32 1.56 0.91 10.13
CA SER A 32 0.47 -0.07 10.20
C SER A 32 0.76 -1.35 9.43
N GLY A 33 1.33 -1.25 8.23
CA GLY A 33 1.80 -2.40 7.46
C GLY A 33 2.88 -3.17 8.21
N THR A 34 3.85 -2.46 8.81
CA THR A 34 4.93 -3.08 9.60
C THR A 34 4.38 -3.84 10.81
N ILE A 35 3.50 -3.21 11.61
CA ILE A 35 2.87 -3.82 12.78
C ILE A 35 2.05 -5.04 12.37
N SER A 36 1.27 -4.92 11.29
CA SER A 36 0.43 -6.02 10.80
C SER A 36 1.27 -7.21 10.36
N GLY A 37 2.27 -6.98 9.51
CA GLY A 37 3.17 -8.00 8.99
C GLY A 37 3.92 -8.75 10.09
N PHE A 38 4.55 -8.04 11.02
CA PHE A 38 5.24 -8.67 12.15
C PHE A 38 4.29 -9.45 13.06
N SER A 39 3.08 -8.95 13.29
CA SER A 39 2.08 -9.61 14.14
C SER A 39 1.61 -10.93 13.51
N LEU A 40 1.35 -10.95 12.20
CA LEU A 40 0.93 -12.15 11.47
C LEU A 40 2.05 -13.20 11.35
N VAL A 41 3.28 -12.76 11.07
CA VAL A 41 4.45 -13.66 11.08
C VAL A 41 4.65 -14.27 12.46
N SER A 42 4.65 -13.44 13.51
CA SER A 42 4.79 -13.90 14.90
C SER A 42 3.67 -14.86 15.28
N PHE A 43 2.43 -14.54 14.91
CA PHE A 43 1.29 -15.43 15.11
C PHE A 43 1.51 -16.78 14.43
N SER A 44 1.93 -16.80 13.15
CA SER A 44 2.15 -18.04 12.40
C SER A 44 3.22 -18.95 13.01
N ILE A 45 4.28 -18.37 13.58
CA ILE A 45 5.39 -19.10 14.19
C ILE A 45 4.97 -19.64 15.55
N PHE A 46 4.46 -18.76 16.41
CA PHE A 46 4.28 -19.07 17.83
C PHE A 46 2.93 -19.70 18.18
N VAL A 47 1.92 -19.63 17.30
CA VAL A 47 0.61 -20.23 17.57
C VAL A 47 0.77 -21.71 17.96
N ASN A 48 0.10 -22.15 19.02
CA ASN A 48 0.21 -23.52 19.51
C ASN A 48 -0.51 -24.50 18.55
N LYS A 49 0.06 -25.70 18.32
CA LYS A 49 -0.58 -26.79 17.54
C LYS A 49 -1.89 -27.29 18.17
N ASP A 50 -2.07 -27.08 19.48
CA ASP A 50 -3.30 -27.45 20.19
C ASP A 50 -4.42 -26.40 20.08
N TRP A 51 -4.18 -25.28 19.39
CA TRP A 51 -5.23 -24.30 19.16
C TRP A 51 -6.35 -24.89 18.31
N LYS A 52 -7.62 -24.77 18.74
CA LYS A 52 -8.77 -25.43 18.10
C LYS A 52 -8.89 -25.17 16.60
N GLY A 53 -8.56 -23.97 16.11
CA GLY A 53 -8.58 -23.65 14.68
C GLY A 53 -7.42 -24.25 13.88
N PHE A 54 -6.36 -24.70 14.57
CA PHE A 54 -5.11 -25.21 13.99
C PHE A 54 -4.85 -26.67 14.41
N ARG A 55 -5.84 -27.33 15.01
CA ARG A 55 -5.74 -28.71 15.44
C ARG A 55 -6.02 -29.63 14.26
N GLY A 56 -5.19 -30.66 14.07
CA GLY A 56 -5.34 -31.62 12.98
C GLY A 56 -4.72 -31.15 11.65
N LYS A 57 -5.21 -31.68 10.53
CA LYS A 57 -4.58 -31.55 9.20
C LYS A 57 -4.53 -30.11 8.65
N ASN A 58 -5.35 -29.20 9.17
CA ASN A 58 -5.46 -27.82 8.68
C ASN A 58 -4.55 -26.82 9.39
N GLY A 59 -3.87 -27.23 10.48
CA GLY A 59 -3.04 -26.32 11.27
C GLY A 59 -1.78 -25.84 10.57
N LEU A 60 -1.08 -26.74 9.86
CA LEU A 60 0.12 -26.36 9.10
C LEU A 60 -0.22 -25.46 7.90
N PRO A 61 -1.22 -25.79 7.06
CA PRO A 61 -1.66 -24.88 5.99
C PRO A 61 -2.00 -23.47 6.48
N MET A 62 -2.76 -23.34 7.57
CA MET A 62 -3.13 -22.01 8.08
C MET A 62 -1.93 -21.20 8.57
N ARG A 63 -0.90 -21.83 9.16
CA ARG A 63 0.35 -21.12 9.52
C ARG A 63 1.05 -20.58 8.29
N ILE A 64 1.13 -21.39 7.23
CA ILE A 64 1.76 -20.99 5.97
C ILE A 64 0.99 -19.83 5.35
N ILE A 65 -0.35 -19.86 5.37
CA ILE A 65 -1.19 -18.78 4.85
C ILE A 65 -0.94 -17.47 5.61
N PHE A 66 -1.11 -17.45 6.94
CA PHE A 66 -0.93 -16.20 7.70
C PHE A 66 0.53 -15.73 7.73
N GLY A 67 1.48 -16.65 7.79
CA GLY A 67 2.91 -16.32 7.69
C GLY A 67 3.24 -15.74 6.31
N GLY A 68 2.71 -16.32 5.24
CA GLY A 68 2.85 -15.84 3.87
C GLY A 68 2.24 -14.46 3.67
N ILE A 69 1.03 -14.22 4.16
CA ILE A 69 0.39 -12.89 4.16
C ILE A 69 1.27 -11.90 4.93
N GLY A 70 1.73 -12.25 6.13
CA GLY A 70 2.58 -11.37 6.93
C GLY A 70 3.90 -11.00 6.25
N VAL A 71 4.57 -11.98 5.63
CA VAL A 71 5.80 -11.75 4.84
C VAL A 71 5.49 -10.86 3.63
N PHE A 72 4.41 -11.11 2.91
CA PHE A 72 3.99 -10.29 1.78
C PHE A 72 3.78 -8.83 2.18
N VAL A 73 3.07 -8.58 3.28
CA VAL A 73 2.86 -7.23 3.81
C VAL A 73 4.19 -6.55 4.18
N LEU A 74 5.12 -7.28 4.81
CA LEU A 74 6.45 -6.74 5.14
C LEU A 74 7.25 -6.38 3.88
N ILE A 75 7.15 -7.19 2.82
CA ILE A 75 7.77 -6.88 1.52
C ILE A 75 7.16 -5.61 0.92
N MET A 76 5.84 -5.47 0.92
CA MET A 76 5.19 -4.26 0.39
C MET A 76 5.57 -3.02 1.22
N THR A 77 5.65 -3.17 2.54
CA THR A 77 6.00 -2.07 3.46
C THR A 77 7.48 -1.70 3.40
N HIS A 78 8.35 -2.61 2.93
CA HIS A 78 9.79 -2.35 2.80
C HIS A 78 10.07 -1.13 1.91
N PHE A 79 9.31 -0.95 0.82
CA PHE A 79 9.50 0.19 -0.08
C PHE A 79 9.28 1.54 0.63
N PHE A 80 8.30 1.61 1.53
CA PHE A 80 8.08 2.78 2.39
C PHE A 80 9.22 3.00 3.37
N TRP A 81 9.84 1.93 3.89
CA TRP A 81 11.03 2.06 4.73
C TRP A 81 12.25 2.57 3.96
N VAL A 82 12.42 2.16 2.70
CA VAL A 82 13.49 2.67 1.83
C VAL A 82 13.32 4.17 1.57
N ASP A 83 12.07 4.63 1.39
CA ASP A 83 11.75 6.04 1.19
C ASP A 83 11.64 6.86 2.47
N PHE A 84 11.64 6.23 3.65
CA PHE A 84 11.46 6.95 4.91
C PHE A 84 12.50 8.05 5.18
N PRO A 85 13.81 7.87 4.87
CA PRO A 85 14.78 8.96 4.98
C PRO A 85 14.40 10.16 4.10
N ASN A 86 14.04 9.89 2.85
CA ASN A 86 13.61 10.90 1.86
C ASN A 86 12.35 11.64 2.34
N TYR A 87 11.43 10.92 2.99
CA TYR A 87 10.26 11.49 3.62
C TYR A 87 10.59 12.46 4.75
N ILE A 88 11.56 12.13 5.62
CA ILE A 88 11.99 13.04 6.69
C ILE A 88 12.70 14.27 6.11
N THR A 89 13.53 14.09 5.09
CA THR A 89 14.32 15.17 4.49
C THR A 89 13.56 16.00 3.47
N ASN A 90 12.32 15.62 3.12
CA ASN A 90 11.55 16.21 2.02
C ASN A 90 12.30 16.16 0.67
N ASP A 91 13.00 15.06 0.42
CA ASP A 91 13.73 14.81 -0.82
C ASP A 91 12.87 13.96 -1.76
N TYR A 92 12.35 14.57 -2.82
CA TYR A 92 11.38 13.96 -3.72
C TYR A 92 11.91 13.94 -5.14
N LEU A 93 11.54 12.91 -5.91
CA LEU A 93 11.71 12.99 -7.35
C LEU A 93 10.53 13.73 -7.96
N THR A 94 10.84 14.56 -8.97
CA THR A 94 9.83 15.24 -9.78
C THR A 94 9.80 14.61 -11.15
N LEU A 95 8.61 14.24 -11.60
CA LEU A 95 8.32 13.76 -12.94
C LEU A 95 7.49 14.82 -13.65
N GLU A 96 7.99 15.31 -14.79
CA GLU A 96 7.38 16.44 -15.51
C GLU A 96 7.17 16.07 -16.97
N GLY A 97 5.97 16.28 -17.50
CA GLY A 97 5.68 15.98 -18.89
C GLY A 97 4.22 15.78 -19.21
N VAL A 98 3.95 15.66 -20.51
CA VAL A 98 2.66 15.21 -21.03
C VAL A 98 2.62 13.68 -20.93
N PRO A 99 1.55 13.08 -20.39
CA PRO A 99 1.46 11.63 -20.25
C PRO A 99 1.44 10.97 -21.62
N SER A 100 2.20 9.88 -21.77
CA SER A 100 2.14 9.05 -22.97
C SER A 100 0.94 8.10 -22.97
N GLU A 101 0.35 7.88 -21.79
CA GLU A 101 -0.78 6.97 -21.57
C GLU A 101 -1.52 7.41 -20.30
N VAL A 102 -2.86 7.40 -20.37
CA VAL A 102 -3.76 7.66 -19.26
C VAL A 102 -4.75 6.50 -19.18
N GLU A 103 -4.93 5.92 -18.00
CA GLU A 103 -5.91 4.86 -17.77
C GLU A 103 -6.80 5.21 -16.58
N TYR A 104 -8.10 5.29 -16.81
CA TYR A 104 -9.12 5.47 -15.80
C TYR A 104 -9.96 4.21 -15.65
N PHE A 105 -9.94 3.67 -14.45
CA PHE A 105 -10.78 2.56 -14.05
C PHE A 105 -11.88 3.12 -13.14
N PRO A 106 -13.10 3.33 -13.67
CA PRO A 106 -14.22 3.77 -12.85
C PRO A 106 -14.57 2.73 -11.80
N ASP A 107 -15.12 3.19 -10.68
CA ASP A 107 -15.46 2.35 -9.54
C ASP A 107 -16.38 1.21 -9.96
N SER A 108 -15.86 0.00 -9.89
CA SER A 108 -16.62 -1.24 -10.10
C SER A 108 -17.38 -1.69 -8.84
N GLY A 109 -17.43 -0.84 -7.81
CA GLY A 109 -18.05 -1.08 -6.51
C GLY A 109 -17.20 -1.96 -5.57
N LYS A 110 -15.99 -2.37 -6.00
CA LYS A 110 -15.09 -3.25 -5.22
C LYS A 110 -13.71 -2.67 -4.96
N THR A 111 -13.30 -1.65 -5.72
CA THR A 111 -11.90 -1.21 -5.74
C THR A 111 -11.74 0.32 -5.80
N GLY A 112 -12.84 1.08 -5.79
CA GLY A 112 -12.79 2.54 -5.95
C GLY A 112 -12.39 2.96 -7.37
N ASP A 113 -12.46 4.26 -7.64
CA ASP A 113 -11.92 4.85 -8.85
C ASP A 113 -10.39 4.75 -8.82
N SER A 114 -9.75 4.40 -9.94
CA SER A 114 -8.29 4.42 -10.06
C SER A 114 -7.89 5.14 -11.34
N PHE A 115 -6.99 6.11 -11.21
CA PHE A 115 -6.51 6.92 -12.33
C PHE A 115 -5.00 6.79 -12.43
N PHE A 116 -4.49 6.28 -13.54
CA PHE A 116 -3.07 6.09 -13.77
C PHE A 116 -2.57 6.99 -14.88
N VAL A 117 -1.38 7.54 -14.70
CA VAL A 117 -0.67 8.30 -15.74
C VAL A 117 0.72 7.74 -15.95
N THR A 118 1.13 7.65 -17.20
CA THR A 118 2.49 7.26 -17.58
C THR A 118 3.22 8.48 -18.13
N VAL A 119 4.18 9.01 -17.39
CA VAL A 119 5.04 10.14 -17.83
C VAL A 119 6.48 9.65 -17.86
N GLU A 120 7.20 9.91 -18.96
CA GLU A 120 8.56 9.39 -19.22
C GLU A 120 8.72 7.88 -19.00
N GLY A 121 7.68 7.09 -19.28
CA GLY A 121 7.67 5.64 -19.10
C GLY A 121 7.47 5.16 -17.65
N VAL A 122 7.25 6.07 -16.70
CA VAL A 122 6.91 5.75 -15.30
C VAL A 122 5.40 5.85 -15.12
N ARG A 123 4.76 4.72 -14.82
CA ARG A 123 3.31 4.64 -14.53
C ARG A 123 3.06 4.85 -13.04
N LEU A 124 2.28 5.86 -12.68
CA LEU A 124 1.93 6.20 -11.30
C LEU A 124 0.40 6.28 -11.10
N PRO A 125 -0.13 5.72 -9.99
CA PRO A 125 -1.53 5.94 -9.60
C PRO A 125 -1.70 7.35 -9.02
N LEU A 126 -2.52 8.18 -9.64
CA LEU A 126 -2.87 9.49 -9.09
C LEU A 126 -3.84 9.33 -7.93
N THR A 127 -3.41 9.80 -6.75
CA THR A 127 -4.22 9.83 -5.54
C THR A 127 -4.06 11.21 -4.88
N PRO A 128 -5.15 11.95 -4.62
CA PRO A 128 -6.55 11.61 -4.93
C PRO A 128 -6.82 11.58 -6.45
N VAL A 129 -7.84 10.83 -6.87
CA VAL A 129 -8.25 10.73 -8.27
C VAL A 129 -8.69 12.11 -8.78
N PRO A 130 -8.14 12.60 -9.91
CA PRO A 130 -8.51 13.89 -10.45
C PRO A 130 -9.93 13.83 -11.07
N ASN A 131 -10.68 14.93 -10.96
CA ASN A 131 -12.01 15.06 -11.54
C ASN A 131 -11.94 15.57 -12.99
N ILE A 132 -11.26 14.82 -13.86
CA ILE A 132 -11.11 15.08 -15.29
C ILE A 132 -11.29 13.77 -16.09
N SER A 133 -11.65 13.87 -17.37
CA SER A 133 -11.69 12.68 -18.25
C SER A 133 -10.29 12.25 -18.68
N GLU A 134 -10.14 11.01 -19.14
CA GLU A 134 -8.91 10.50 -19.77
C GLU A 134 -8.48 11.41 -20.93
N GLU A 135 -9.41 11.74 -21.84
CA GLU A 135 -9.16 12.61 -22.99
C GLU A 135 -8.65 13.99 -22.59
N GLU A 136 -9.18 14.57 -21.50
CA GLU A 136 -8.70 15.88 -21.02
C GLU A 136 -7.30 15.76 -20.41
N ALA A 137 -6.98 14.65 -19.75
CA ALA A 137 -5.70 14.44 -19.11
C ALA A 137 -4.56 14.18 -20.11
N GLU A 138 -4.84 13.55 -21.26
CA GLU A 138 -3.83 13.27 -22.30
C GLU A 138 -3.14 14.54 -22.82
N ASP A 139 -3.85 15.66 -22.87
CA ASP A 139 -3.33 16.94 -23.38
C ASP A 139 -2.74 17.84 -22.28
N ARG A 140 -2.75 17.40 -21.01
CA ARG A 140 -2.30 18.21 -19.86
C ARG A 140 -0.84 17.99 -19.53
N TYR A 141 -0.19 19.05 -19.05
CA TYR A 141 1.16 18.93 -18.53
C TYR A 141 1.12 18.56 -17.06
N PHE A 142 1.73 17.43 -16.69
CA PHE A 142 1.79 16.97 -15.31
C PHE A 142 3.13 17.31 -14.67
N VAL A 143 3.07 17.73 -13.41
CA VAL A 143 4.22 17.84 -12.51
C VAL A 143 3.92 17.01 -11.26
N ILE A 144 4.56 15.85 -11.13
CA ILE A 144 4.28 14.87 -10.08
C ILE A 144 5.51 14.73 -9.18
N LYS A 145 5.37 15.06 -7.90
CA LYS A 145 6.38 14.80 -6.86
C LYS A 145 6.04 13.49 -6.17
N TYR A 146 6.98 12.56 -6.17
CA TYR A 146 6.75 11.22 -5.63
C TYR A 146 8.03 10.62 -5.04
N PHE A 147 7.85 9.54 -4.29
CA PHE A 147 8.95 8.71 -3.84
C PHE A 147 9.17 7.50 -4.78
N PRO A 148 10.41 7.24 -5.22
CA PRO A 148 10.69 6.28 -6.29
C PRO A 148 10.35 4.83 -5.97
N TYR A 149 10.51 4.39 -4.71
CA TYR A 149 10.39 2.98 -4.36
C TYR A 149 8.97 2.60 -3.97
N SER A 150 8.33 3.41 -3.14
CA SER A 150 6.94 3.27 -2.71
C SER A 150 5.93 3.76 -3.75
N GLN A 151 6.40 4.51 -4.76
CA GLN A 151 5.56 5.19 -5.76
C GLN A 151 4.53 6.14 -5.13
N TRP A 152 4.79 6.57 -3.91
CA TRP A 152 3.89 7.39 -3.14
C TRP A 152 3.93 8.83 -3.65
N ILE A 153 2.78 9.34 -4.09
CA ILE A 153 2.64 10.70 -4.60
C ILE A 153 2.47 11.66 -3.43
N VAL A 154 3.37 12.64 -3.36
CA VAL A 154 3.36 13.68 -2.35
C VAL A 154 2.49 14.85 -2.80
N GLU A 155 2.64 15.25 -4.05
CA GLU A 155 1.91 16.34 -4.68
C GLU A 155 1.89 16.11 -6.20
N TYR A 156 0.79 16.44 -6.86
CA TYR A 156 0.77 16.57 -8.31
C TYR A 156 0.03 17.84 -8.74
N LYS A 157 0.43 18.39 -9.89
CA LYS A 157 -0.21 19.53 -10.54
C LYS A 157 -0.43 19.22 -12.01
N MET A 158 -1.50 19.79 -12.55
CA MET A 158 -1.86 19.73 -13.97
C MET A 158 -1.95 21.16 -14.48
N GLU A 159 -1.27 21.44 -15.60
CA GLU A 159 -1.35 22.71 -16.34
C GLU A 159 -2.16 22.52 -17.63
#